data_AF-A0A830BYT6-F1
#
_entry.id   AF-A0A830BYT6-F1
#
_cell.length_a   1.000
_cell.length_b   1.000
_cell.length_c   1.000
_cell.angle_alpha   90.00
_cell.angle_beta   90.00
_cell.angle_gamma   90.00
#
_symmetry.space_group_name_H-M   'P 1'
#
loop_
_entity.id
_entity.type
_entity.pdbx_description
1 polymer ?
#
loop_
_entity_poly.entity_id
_entity_poly.type
_entity_poly.pdbx_seq_one_letter_code
_entity_poly.pdbx_strand_id
1 'polypeptide(L)'
;MIEDDCANNVIPLPNITSKILSKVIEYFKRHVDVSASADDLKAFDADFVRVDQATLSDLILAANYLNIKSLLDMTCKPVVDKIKGKNSRGDSKDVQ
;
A
#
# COMPACT_ATOMS: atom_id res chain seq x y z
N MET A 1 32.60 2.50 4.33
CA MET A 1 32.81 2.98 2.96
C MET A 1 31.45 3.04 2.32
N ILE A 2 30.90 4.24 2.16
CA ILE A 2 29.69 4.46 1.36
C ILE A 2 30.25 4.83 -0.01
N GLU A 3 30.01 3.99 -1.01
CA GLU A 3 30.42 4.31 -2.38
C GLU A 3 29.54 5.49 -2.85
N ASP A 4 30.15 6.68 -2.83
CA ASP A 4 29.55 7.99 -3.12
C ASP A 4 29.12 8.18 -4.59
N ASP A 5 29.15 7.13 -5.42
CA ASP A 5 28.81 7.22 -6.84
C ASP A 5 27.30 7.02 -7.13
N CYS A 6 26.49 6.75 -6.10
CA CYS A 6 25.04 6.59 -6.25
C CYS A 6 24.25 7.91 -6.12
N ALA A 7 24.88 9.02 -5.76
CA ALA A 7 24.20 10.30 -5.50
C ALA A 7 23.80 11.07 -6.78
N ASN A 8 24.47 10.80 -7.90
CA ASN A 8 24.24 11.50 -9.18
C ASN A 8 23.64 10.62 -10.29
N ASN A 9 23.37 9.35 -10.01
CA ASN A 9 22.82 8.41 -10.97
C ASN A 9 21.30 8.34 -10.81
N VAL A 10 20.57 8.85 -11.82
CA VAL A 10 19.11 8.74 -11.89
C VAL A 10 18.73 7.26 -11.82
N ILE A 11 17.95 6.87 -10.81
CA ILE A 11 17.43 5.50 -10.70
C ILE A 11 16.18 5.40 -11.61
N PRO A 12 16.23 4.67 -12.74
CA PRO A 12 15.08 4.55 -13.61
C PRO A 12 14.02 3.65 -12.97
N LEU A 13 12.79 4.17 -12.87
CA LEU A 13 11.61 3.45 -12.37
C LEU A 13 10.55 3.35 -13.48
N PRO A 14 10.77 2.56 -14.54
CA PRO A 14 9.91 2.56 -15.72
C PRO A 14 8.49 2.06 -15.46
N ASN A 15 8.29 1.26 -14.41
CA ASN A 15 7.01 0.62 -14.08
C ASN A 15 6.22 1.36 -12.99
N ILE A 16 6.71 2.52 -12.53
CA ILE A 16 6.07 3.29 -11.46
C ILE A 16 5.78 4.68 -11.99
N THR A 17 4.50 5.05 -12.02
CA THR A 17 4.11 6.41 -12.40
C THR A 17 4.48 7.40 -11.30
N SER A 18 4.67 8.67 -11.66
CA SER A 18 5.01 9.74 -10.70
C SER A 18 3.97 9.87 -9.56
N LYS A 19 2.70 9.66 -9.88
CA LYS A 19 1.59 9.65 -8.92
C LYS A 19 1.77 8.55 -7.87
N ILE A 20 2.13 7.33 -8.29
CA ILE A 20 2.32 6.18 -7.41
C ILE A 20 3.59 6.35 -6.59
N LEU A 21 4.68 6.80 -7.21
CA LEU A 21 5.92 7.10 -6.50
C LEU A 21 5.71 8.16 -5.41
N SER A 22 4.92 9.20 -5.69
CA SER A 22 4.59 10.23 -4.70
C SER A 22 3.87 9.65 -3.47
N LYS A 23 2.94 8.71 -3.69
CA LYS A 23 2.26 8.00 -2.59
C LYS A 23 3.20 7.10 -1.78
N VAL A 24 4.12 6.41 -2.45
CA VAL A 24 5.14 5.58 -1.76
C VAL A 24 6.04 6.47 -0.89
N ILE A 25 6.44 7.64 -1.38
CA ILE A 25 7.23 8.61 -0.60
C ILE A 25 6.43 9.13 0.59
N GLU A 26 5.15 9.45 0.42
CA GLU A 26 4.27 9.86 1.51
C GLU A 26 4.17 8.78 2.60
N TYR A 27 3.98 7.52 2.19
CA TYR A 27 3.97 6.38 3.10
C TYR A 27 5.26 6.29 3.93
N PHE A 28 6.42 6.42 3.29
CA PHE A 28 7.71 6.40 3.99
C PHE A 28 7.83 7.55 4.97
N LYS A 29 7.54 8.80 4.54
CA LYS A 29 7.59 9.98 5.41
C LYS A 29 6.76 9.78 6.66
N ARG A 30 5.59 9.16 6.53
CA ARG A 30 4.72 8.89 7.67
C ARG A 30 5.26 7.79 8.58
N HIS A 31 5.87 6.73 8.03
CA HIS A 31 6.35 5.58 8.80
C HIS A 31 7.74 5.76 9.42
N VAL A 32 8.52 6.73 8.96
CA VAL A 32 9.81 7.12 9.58
C VAL A 32 9.66 8.21 10.63
N ASP A 33 8.47 8.81 10.72
CA ASP A 33 8.17 9.83 11.72
C ASP A 33 8.03 9.19 13.11
N VAL A 34 9.11 9.28 13.88
CA VAL A 34 9.18 8.76 15.26
C VAL A 34 8.25 9.48 16.24
N SER A 35 7.68 10.63 15.85
CA SER A 35 6.71 11.36 16.68
C SER A 35 5.27 10.86 16.51
N ALA A 36 4.99 10.07 15.46
CA ALA A 36 3.67 9.51 15.23
C ALA A 36 3.37 8.38 16.21
N SER A 37 2.17 8.39 16.80
CA SER A 37 1.72 7.29 17.64
C SER A 37 1.34 6.06 16.79
N ALA A 38 1.34 4.88 17.41
CA ALA A 38 0.92 3.66 16.73
C ALA A 38 -0.54 3.72 16.23
N ASP A 39 -1.41 4.46 16.91
CA ASP A 39 -2.81 4.61 16.48
C ASP A 39 -2.95 5.62 15.34
N ASP A 40 -2.14 6.68 15.31
CA ASP A 40 -2.06 7.60 14.17
C ASP A 40 -1.58 6.89 12.90
N LEU A 41 -0.61 5.98 13.03
CA LEU A 41 -0.11 5.17 11.92
C LEU A 41 -1.18 4.21 11.40
N LYS A 42 -1.93 3.53 12.29
CA LYS A 42 -3.03 2.65 11.88
C LYS A 42 -4.15 3.42 11.16
N ALA A 43 -4.51 4.60 11.66
CA ALA A 43 -5.53 5.44 11.04
C ALA A 43 -5.08 5.91 9.65
N PHE A 44 -3.81 6.36 9.55
CA PHE A 44 -3.22 6.70 8.27
C PHE A 44 -3.20 5.50 7.30
N ASP A 45 -2.78 4.32 7.74
CA ASP A 45 -2.74 3.11 6.89
C ASP A 45 -4.14 2.76 6.34
N ALA A 46 -5.17 2.85 7.19
CA ALA A 46 -6.55 2.58 6.79
C ALA A 46 -7.06 3.56 5.72
N ASP A 47 -6.70 4.85 5.84
CA ASP A 47 -7.05 5.85 4.84
C ASP A 47 -6.20 5.76 3.58
N PHE A 48 -4.92 5.41 3.73
CA PHE A 48 -3.96 5.30 2.63
C PHE A 48 -4.36 4.23 1.61
N VAL A 49 -4.89 3.10 2.07
CA VAL A 49 -5.41 2.01 1.21
C VAL A 49 -6.81 2.28 0.65
N ARG A 50 -7.49 3.35 1.10
CA ARG A 50 -8.83 3.72 0.65
C ARG A 50 -8.79 4.51 -0.66
N VAL A 51 -8.14 3.92 -1.65
CA VAL A 51 -8.04 4.40 -3.03
C VAL A 51 -8.85 3.51 -3.98
N ASP A 52 -8.98 3.92 -5.23
CA ASP A 52 -9.58 3.09 -6.27
C ASP A 52 -8.74 1.83 -6.55
N GLN A 53 -9.36 0.81 -7.15
CA GLN A 53 -8.72 -0.49 -7.37
C GLN A 53 -7.49 -0.39 -8.29
N ALA A 54 -7.50 0.50 -9.30
CA ALA A 54 -6.36 0.66 -10.18
C ALA A 54 -5.16 1.23 -9.41
N THR A 55 -5.38 2.29 -8.63
CA THR A 55 -4.34 2.86 -7.77
C THR A 55 -3.83 1.84 -6.73
N LEU A 56 -4.71 1.00 -6.17
CA LEU A 56 -4.31 -0.04 -5.21
C LEU A 56 -3.44 -1.11 -5.88
N SER A 57 -3.81 -1.57 -7.09
CA SER A 57 -3.00 -2.52 -7.86
C SER A 57 -1.64 -1.95 -8.23
N ASP A 58 -1.57 -0.69 -8.64
CA ASP A 58 -0.31 -0.03 -8.94
C ASP A 58 0.57 0.15 -7.69
N LEU A 59 -0.03 0.42 -6.52
CA LEU A 59 0.69 0.46 -5.24
C LEU A 59 1.27 -0.90 -4.86
N ILE A 60 0.52 -1.99 -5.07
CA ILE A 60 1.01 -3.36 -4.84
C ILE A 60 2.19 -3.66 -5.77
N LEU A 61 2.08 -3.31 -7.05
CA LEU A 61 3.16 -3.51 -8.03
C LEU A 61 4.40 -2.71 -7.64
N ALA A 62 4.24 -1.44 -7.27
CA ALA A 62 5.33 -0.58 -6.82
C ALA A 62 5.99 -1.11 -5.53
N ALA A 63 5.20 -1.57 -4.56
CA ALA A 63 5.71 -2.16 -3.32
C ALA A 63 6.53 -3.41 -3.60
N ASN A 64 6.07 -4.28 -4.51
CA ASN A 64 6.80 -5.46 -4.94
C ASN A 64 8.10 -5.08 -5.69
N TYR A 65 8.02 -4.11 -6.62
CA TYR A 65 9.17 -3.67 -7.41
C TYR A 65 10.27 -3.02 -6.57
N LEU A 66 9.88 -2.20 -5.58
CA LEU A 66 10.79 -1.53 -4.65
C LEU A 66 11.16 -2.40 -3.43
N ASN A 67 10.65 -3.64 -3.35
CA ASN A 67 10.86 -4.58 -2.25
C ASN A 67 10.48 -4.04 -0.86
N ILE A 68 9.33 -3.37 -0.77
CA ILE A 68 8.82 -2.74 0.46
C ILE A 68 7.80 -3.66 1.12
N LYS A 69 8.28 -4.58 1.97
CA LYS A 69 7.43 -5.59 2.61
C LYS A 69 6.26 -5.02 3.42
N SER A 70 6.50 -3.95 4.20
CA SER A 70 5.45 -3.35 5.05
C SER A 70 4.29 -2.78 4.23
N LEU A 71 4.59 -2.13 3.10
CA LEU A 71 3.61 -1.58 2.18
C LEU A 71 2.84 -2.70 1.44
N LEU A 72 3.54 -3.77 1.06
CA LEU A 72 2.92 -4.93 0.43
C LEU A 72 1.95 -5.63 1.39
N ASP A 73 2.36 -5.88 2.64
CA ASP A 73 1.52 -6.52 3.66
C ASP A 73 0.30 -5.67 4.00
N MET A 74 0.47 -4.35 4.04
CA MET A 74 -0.61 -3.39 4.31
C MET A 74 -1.63 -3.34 3.17
N THR A 75 -1.19 -3.31 1.91
CA THR A 75 -2.09 -3.30 0.74
C THR A 75 -2.80 -4.64 0.50
N CYS A 76 -2.22 -5.76 0.94
CA CYS A 76 -2.86 -7.09 0.84
C CYS A 76 -4.02 -7.30 1.81
N LYS A 77 -4.00 -6.70 3.01
CA LYS A 77 -5.04 -6.90 4.04
C LYS A 77 -6.46 -6.45 3.58
N PRO A 78 -6.65 -5.23 3.03
CA PRO A 78 -7.95 -4.77 2.54
C PRO A 78 -8.50 -5.61 1.37
N VAL A 79 -7.63 -6.17 0.55
CA VAL A 79 -8.02 -7.04 -0.58
C VAL A 79 -8.65 -8.33 -0.06
N VAL A 80 -8.05 -8.94 0.97
CA VAL A 80 -8.58 -10.15 1.62
C VAL A 80 -9.94 -9.87 2.27
N ASP A 81 -10.12 -8.74 2.95
CA ASP A 81 -11.40 -8.38 3.57
C ASP A 81 -12.52 -8.12 2.54
N LYS A 82 -12.18 -7.49 1.40
CA LYS A 82 -13.13 -7.30 0.28
C LYS A 82 -13.51 -8.63 -0.40
N ILE A 83 -12.59 -9.60 -0.46
CA ILE A 83 -12.87 -10.94 -1.00
C ILE A 83 -13.72 -11.75 -0.01
N LYS A 84 -13.40 -11.68 1.29
CA LYS A 84 -14.13 -12.40 2.34
C LYS A 84 -15.58 -11.90 2.50
N GLY A 85 -15.83 -10.61 2.25
CA GLY A 85 -17.17 -10.00 2.33
C GLY A 85 -18.14 -10.29 1.18
N LYS A 86 -17.72 -11.00 0.11
CA LYS A 86 -18.59 -11.30 -1.06
C LYS A 86 -18.98 -12.78 -1.21
N ASN A 87 -18.59 -13.66 -0.28
CA ASN A 87 -18.94 -15.09 -0.33
C ASN A 87 -20.08 -15.52 0.61
N SER A 88 -20.87 -14.60 1.17
CA SER A 88 -22.03 -14.96 2.01
C SER A 88 -23.21 -14.01 1.86
N ARG A 89 -23.82 -14.00 0.67
CA ARG A 89 -25.21 -13.56 0.47
C ARG A 89 -25.72 -14.21 -0.82
N GLY A 90 -26.56 -15.23 -0.85
CA GLY A 90 -27.26 -16.05 0.15
C GLY A 90 -28.18 -16.99 -0.65
N ASP A 91 -28.59 -18.14 -0.10
CA ASP A 91 -29.89 -18.77 -0.40
C ASP A 91 -30.10 -20.03 0.43
N SER A 92 -30.93 -19.92 1.48
CA SER A 92 -32.07 -20.81 1.77
C SER A 92 -32.63 -20.45 3.14
N LYS A 93 -33.61 -19.55 3.21
CA LYS A 93 -35.07 -19.78 3.12
C LYS A 93 -35.68 -19.69 4.52
N ASP A 94 -36.20 -18.51 4.85
CA ASP A 94 -37.42 -18.41 5.64
C ASP A 94 -38.59 -18.86 4.75
N VAL A 95 -39.32 -19.91 5.11
CA VAL A 95 -40.79 -20.04 5.00
C VAL A 95 -41.23 -21.25 5.82
N GLN A 96 -41.99 -20.94 6.87
CA GLN A 96 -42.97 -21.73 7.63
C GLN A 96 -42.47 -22.77 8.64
#